data_AF-A0A848XLU8-F1
#
_entry.id   AF-A0A848XLU8-F1
#
_cell.length_a   1.000
_cell.length_b   1.000
_cell.length_c   1.000
_cell.angle_alpha   90.00
_cell.angle_beta   90.00
_cell.angle_gamma   90.00
#
_symmetry.space_group_name_H-M   'P 1'
#
loop_
_entity.id
_entity.type
_entity.pdbx_description
1 polymer ?
#
loop_
_entity_poly.entity_id
_entity_poly.type
_entity_poly.pdbx_seq_one_letter_code
_entity_poly.pdbx_strand_id
1 'polypeptide(L)'
;MDIDGGAEHDAARRQRFPLGSAVTIERLARDPYPLFRDLRAREPVTWAPALSMWLLTRRDDIVAVLADPDLFTTDSAASTIRDVFGRQMLSSDGPDWIRYKRACMPPFRKEALVGDMRSLIREWVAELVAGFDRRDVADLRSELSVPLSLGAVLRVMGLPAGDSRQIHEWYDDFAEALANFTGDAAVRRRGHDSARAFADYVTPYIEGARRVPPRSLLGHLLREDSRTLTDAEVVSNLLIVLFGGVETADSMISTCLYALLTHPEVRSEARETPARLPVIVDEILRWDAPVQSCTRFATR
;
A
#
# COMPACT_ATOMS: atom_id res chain seq x y z
N MET A 1 -19.54 -14.50 17.83
CA MET A 1 -18.57 -14.36 18.93
C MET A 1 -19.15 -13.30 19.84
N ASP A 2 -19.50 -13.69 21.06
CA ASP A 2 -20.40 -12.95 21.96
C ASP A 2 -19.97 -11.50 22.20
N ILE A 3 -20.89 -10.59 21.94
CA ILE A 3 -20.72 -9.13 22.02
C ILE A 3 -20.85 -8.64 23.48
N ASP A 4 -21.34 -9.49 24.39
CA ASP A 4 -21.56 -9.17 25.80
C ASP A 4 -20.30 -9.27 26.69
N GLY A 5 -19.27 -10.00 26.25
CA GLY A 5 -17.99 -10.12 26.97
C GLY A 5 -16.94 -9.05 26.62
N GLY A 6 -17.26 -8.13 25.70
CA GLY A 6 -16.30 -7.15 25.18
C GLY A 6 -16.06 -5.96 26.12
N ALA A 7 -17.11 -5.49 26.79
CA ALA A 7 -17.05 -4.26 27.59
C ALA A 7 -16.23 -4.40 28.88
N GLU A 8 -16.37 -5.53 29.60
CA GLU A 8 -15.58 -5.81 30.81
C GLU A 8 -14.11 -6.04 30.49
N HIS A 9 -13.82 -6.76 29.40
CA HIS A 9 -12.46 -6.93 28.91
C HIS A 9 -11.83 -5.60 28.50
N ASP A 10 -12.59 -4.71 27.88
CA ASP A 10 -12.10 -3.39 27.51
C ASP A 10 -11.84 -2.50 28.73
N ALA A 11 -12.64 -2.57 29.79
CA ALA A 11 -12.39 -1.84 31.03
C ALA A 11 -11.07 -2.30 31.70
N ALA A 12 -10.87 -3.61 31.82
CA ALA A 12 -9.62 -4.17 32.36
C ALA A 12 -8.41 -3.84 31.48
N ARG A 13 -8.56 -3.88 30.15
CA ARG A 13 -7.53 -3.47 29.20
C ARG A 13 -7.20 -1.99 29.32
N ARG A 14 -8.19 -1.12 29.51
CA ARG A 14 -7.95 0.32 29.69
C ARG A 14 -7.12 0.62 30.94
N GLN A 15 -7.36 -0.11 32.02
CA GLN A 15 -6.55 0.02 33.23
C GLN A 15 -5.12 -0.51 33.04
N ARG A 16 -4.96 -1.61 32.28
CA ARG A 16 -3.67 -2.25 32.03
C ARG A 16 -2.80 -1.52 30.99
N PHE A 17 -3.44 -0.86 30.01
CA PHE A 17 -2.82 -0.21 28.85
C PHE A 17 -3.29 1.25 28.71
N PRO A 18 -2.93 2.13 29.65
CA PRO A 18 -3.42 3.51 29.65
C PRO A 18 -2.90 4.34 28.47
N LEU A 19 -1.66 4.12 27.98
CA LEU A 19 -1.16 4.84 26.80
C LEU A 19 -1.86 4.39 25.52
N GLY A 20 -2.04 3.07 25.33
CA GLY A 20 -2.80 2.53 24.20
C GLY A 20 -4.26 2.99 24.18
N SER A 21 -4.87 3.14 25.35
CA SER A 21 -6.25 3.61 25.49
C SER A 21 -6.43 5.09 25.13
N ALA A 22 -5.35 5.88 25.19
CA ALA A 22 -5.32 7.27 24.77
C ALA A 22 -4.97 7.46 23.28
N VAL A 23 -4.81 6.37 22.53
CA VAL A 23 -4.62 6.41 21.07
C VAL A 23 -5.92 6.82 20.40
N THR A 24 -5.83 7.77 19.48
CA THR A 24 -6.94 8.18 18.60
C THR A 24 -6.50 8.10 17.15
N ILE A 25 -7.46 7.91 16.24
CA ILE A 25 -7.20 7.94 14.79
C ILE A 25 -6.60 9.29 14.38
N GLU A 26 -7.08 10.40 14.95
CA GLU A 26 -6.55 11.73 14.69
C GLU A 26 -5.06 11.87 15.04
N ARG A 27 -4.64 11.35 16.21
CA ARG A 27 -3.22 11.38 16.61
C ARG A 27 -2.36 10.53 15.69
N LEU A 28 -2.86 9.36 15.27
CA LEU A 28 -2.17 8.49 14.33
C LEU A 28 -2.02 9.13 12.95
N ALA A 29 -3.04 9.86 12.49
CA ALA A 29 -3.04 10.51 11.18
C ALA A 29 -2.20 11.79 11.11
N ARG A 30 -2.07 12.54 12.22
CA ARG A 30 -1.41 13.85 12.23
C ARG A 30 0.09 13.81 12.48
N ASP A 31 0.50 13.17 13.57
CA ASP A 31 1.92 13.00 13.94
C ASP A 31 2.01 11.83 14.93
N PRO A 32 2.22 10.60 14.44
CA PRO A 32 2.25 9.43 15.28
C PRO A 32 3.58 9.26 16.03
N TYR A 33 4.63 10.01 15.67
CA TYR A 33 5.99 9.74 16.15
C TYR A 33 6.19 9.98 17.66
N PRO A 34 5.64 11.06 18.27
CA PRO A 34 5.66 11.22 19.73
C PRO A 34 4.92 10.09 20.44
N LEU A 35 3.76 9.68 19.94
CA LEU A 35 2.99 8.57 20.49
C LEU A 35 3.80 7.26 20.41
N PHE A 36 4.38 6.96 19.26
CA PHE A 36 5.21 5.75 19.09
C PHE A 36 6.45 5.77 20.00
N ARG A 37 7.03 6.94 20.28
CA ARG A 37 8.13 7.07 21.25
C ARG A 37 7.70 6.63 22.65
N ASP A 38 6.55 7.14 23.11
CA ASP A 38 6.03 6.82 24.44
C ASP A 38 5.63 5.35 24.57
N LEU A 39 4.95 4.82 23.54
CA LEU A 39 4.57 3.41 23.47
C LEU A 39 5.81 2.50 23.50
N ARG A 40 6.82 2.74 22.66
CA ARG A 40 8.07 1.95 22.68
C ARG A 40 8.76 1.93 24.04
N ALA A 41 8.71 3.04 24.77
CA ALA A 41 9.37 3.16 26.06
C ALA A 41 8.62 2.41 27.18
N ARG A 42 7.28 2.46 27.18
CA ARG A 42 6.47 2.08 28.34
C ARG A 42 5.42 1.01 28.09
N GLU A 43 4.82 1.00 26.91
CA GLU A 43 3.73 0.09 26.52
C GLU A 43 3.95 -0.41 25.07
N PRO A 44 5.03 -1.18 24.82
CA PRO A 44 5.45 -1.52 23.46
C PRO A 44 4.50 -2.48 22.75
N VAL A 45 3.73 -3.24 23.53
CA VAL A 45 2.60 -4.08 23.12
C VAL A 45 1.38 -3.56 23.89
N THR A 46 0.42 -2.99 23.18
CA THR A 46 -0.71 -2.30 23.82
C THR A 46 -2.03 -2.56 23.11
N TRP A 47 -3.13 -2.62 23.86
CA TRP A 47 -4.47 -2.57 23.26
C TRP A 47 -4.82 -1.14 22.88
N ALA A 48 -5.32 -0.92 21.66
CA ALA A 48 -5.78 0.37 21.15
C ALA A 48 -7.28 0.27 20.81
N PRO A 49 -8.18 0.70 21.73
CA PRO A 49 -9.63 0.60 21.52
C PRO A 49 -10.11 1.33 20.26
N ALA A 50 -9.50 2.46 19.90
CA ALA A 50 -9.85 3.22 18.69
C ALA A 50 -9.67 2.41 17.39
N LEU A 51 -8.83 1.37 17.40
CA LEU A 51 -8.59 0.48 16.27
C LEU A 51 -9.22 -0.90 16.48
N SER A 52 -9.67 -1.22 17.69
CA SER A 52 -9.99 -2.60 18.12
C SER A 52 -8.85 -3.58 17.85
N MET A 53 -7.60 -3.15 18.07
CA MET A 53 -6.40 -3.93 17.75
C MET A 53 -5.33 -3.84 18.82
N TRP A 54 -4.44 -4.83 18.82
CA TRP A 54 -3.15 -4.75 19.48
C TRP A 54 -2.16 -4.00 18.60
N LEU A 55 -1.47 -3.02 19.18
CA LEU A 55 -0.37 -2.29 18.55
C LEU A 55 0.97 -2.78 19.10
N LEU A 56 1.87 -3.08 18.18
CA LEU A 56 3.27 -3.40 18.45
C LEU A 56 4.12 -2.27 17.88
N THR A 57 5.02 -1.72 18.68
CA THR A 57 5.77 -0.50 18.30
C THR A 57 7.28 -0.68 18.32
N ARG A 58 7.81 -1.77 18.91
CA ARG A 58 9.24 -2.09 18.89
C ARG A 58 9.58 -2.95 17.69
N ARG A 59 10.74 -2.65 17.08
CA ARG A 59 11.27 -3.36 15.92
C ARG A 59 11.30 -4.87 16.13
N ASP A 60 11.85 -5.33 17.26
CA ASP A 60 12.09 -6.77 17.46
C ASP A 60 10.79 -7.55 17.64
N ASP A 61 9.78 -6.97 18.30
CA ASP A 61 8.44 -7.56 18.42
C ASP A 61 7.76 -7.64 17.04
N ILE A 62 7.85 -6.57 16.24
CA ILE A 62 7.29 -6.52 14.88
C ILE A 62 7.97 -7.56 13.99
N VAL A 63 9.30 -7.64 14.02
CA VAL A 63 10.06 -8.62 13.21
C VAL A 63 9.71 -10.05 13.62
N ALA A 64 9.59 -10.33 14.93
CA ALA A 64 9.18 -11.65 15.42
C ALA A 64 7.79 -12.04 14.90
N VAL A 65 6.82 -11.12 14.97
CA VAL A 65 5.46 -11.32 14.43
C VAL A 65 5.47 -11.56 12.92
N LEU A 66 6.24 -10.77 12.17
CA LEU A 66 6.32 -10.90 10.71
C LEU A 66 7.02 -12.18 10.24
N ALA A 67 7.91 -12.73 11.06
CA ALA A 67 8.67 -13.94 10.76
C ALA A 67 7.91 -15.24 11.06
N ASP A 68 6.78 -15.18 11.78
CA ASP A 68 6.01 -16.35 12.21
C ASP A 68 4.58 -16.34 11.64
N PRO A 69 4.40 -16.75 10.36
CA PRO A 69 3.09 -16.76 9.73
C PRO A 69 2.15 -17.83 10.28
N ASP A 70 2.67 -18.84 11.00
CA ASP A 70 1.85 -19.88 11.63
C ASP A 70 1.12 -19.33 12.86
N LEU A 71 1.78 -18.44 13.62
CA LEU A 71 1.17 -17.74 14.75
C LEU A 71 0.44 -16.45 14.35
N PHE A 72 0.92 -15.79 13.30
CA PHE A 72 0.44 -14.48 12.87
C PHE A 72 0.09 -14.50 11.38
N THR A 73 -1.15 -14.88 11.08
CA THR A 73 -1.65 -15.09 9.72
C THR A 73 -2.08 -13.80 9.03
N THR A 74 -2.06 -13.80 7.70
CA THR A 74 -2.74 -12.80 6.85
C THR A 74 -4.05 -13.32 6.25
N ASP A 75 -4.28 -14.64 6.22
CA ASP A 75 -5.50 -15.29 5.71
C ASP A 75 -6.59 -15.36 6.79
N SER A 76 -7.16 -14.20 7.12
CA SER A 76 -8.22 -14.07 8.12
C SER A 76 -9.50 -13.52 7.53
N ALA A 77 -10.66 -14.04 7.95
CA ALA A 77 -11.96 -13.47 7.63
C ALA A 77 -12.17 -12.05 8.19
N ALA A 78 -11.38 -11.64 9.18
CA ALA A 78 -11.37 -10.28 9.72
C ALA A 78 -10.49 -9.30 8.93
N SER A 79 -9.80 -9.76 7.88
CA SER A 79 -8.99 -8.90 7.01
C SER A 79 -9.87 -8.05 6.09
N THR A 80 -9.80 -6.73 6.25
CA THR A 80 -10.48 -5.76 5.36
C THR A 80 -9.99 -5.88 3.92
N ILE A 81 -8.68 -6.13 3.73
CA ILE A 81 -8.08 -6.36 2.41
C ILE A 81 -8.69 -7.60 1.75
N ARG A 82 -8.82 -8.71 2.50
CA ARG A 82 -9.42 -9.95 1.99
C ARG A 82 -10.91 -9.79 1.71
N ASP A 83 -11.60 -9.01 2.53
CA ASP A 83 -13.01 -8.72 2.36
C ASP A 83 -13.26 -7.99 1.03
N VAL A 84 -12.50 -6.93 0.75
CA VAL A 84 -12.73 -6.08 -0.43
C VAL A 84 -12.09 -6.63 -1.70
N PHE A 85 -10.88 -7.18 -1.63
CA PHE A 85 -10.13 -7.63 -2.81
C PHE A 85 -10.13 -9.16 -3.01
N GLY A 86 -10.79 -9.92 -2.14
CA GLY A 86 -10.74 -11.38 -2.17
C GLY A 86 -9.39 -11.96 -1.75
N ARG A 87 -9.17 -13.25 -2.00
CA ARG A 87 -7.90 -13.92 -1.70
C ARG A 87 -6.85 -13.56 -2.76
N GLN A 88 -5.76 -12.96 -2.32
CA GLN A 88 -4.61 -12.57 -3.13
C GLN A 88 -3.32 -12.62 -2.29
N MET A 89 -2.16 -12.34 -2.90
CA MET A 89 -0.84 -12.54 -2.28
C MET A 89 -0.58 -11.87 -0.91
N LEU A 90 -1.31 -10.83 -0.52
CA LEU A 90 -1.18 -10.12 0.76
C LEU A 90 -2.22 -10.58 1.80
N SER A 91 -3.20 -11.40 1.40
CA SER A 91 -4.26 -11.91 2.26
C SER A 91 -4.32 -13.45 2.23
N SER A 92 -3.17 -14.07 2.04
CA SER A 92 -3.01 -15.51 1.88
C SER A 92 -1.67 -15.92 2.45
N ASP A 93 -1.60 -17.12 3.02
CA ASP A 93 -0.37 -17.72 3.53
C ASP A 93 -0.10 -19.06 2.81
N GLY A 94 1.01 -19.70 3.16
CA GLY A 94 1.31 -21.08 2.73
C GLY A 94 1.33 -21.29 1.21
N PRO A 95 0.78 -22.40 0.69
CA PRO A 95 0.83 -22.74 -0.74
C PRO A 95 0.19 -21.70 -1.67
N ASP A 96 -0.92 -21.08 -1.25
CA ASP A 96 -1.61 -20.07 -2.06
C ASP A 96 -0.77 -18.81 -2.20
N TRP A 97 -0.14 -18.35 -1.11
CA TRP A 97 0.81 -17.24 -1.16
C TRP A 97 1.97 -17.52 -2.13
N ILE A 98 2.58 -18.71 -2.06
CA ILE A 98 3.68 -19.11 -2.95
C ILE A 98 3.20 -19.08 -4.41
N ARG A 99 2.00 -19.59 -4.69
CA ARG A 99 1.40 -19.62 -6.03
C ARG A 99 1.18 -18.21 -6.57
N TYR A 100 0.49 -17.35 -5.82
CA TYR A 100 0.22 -15.96 -6.22
C TYR A 100 1.51 -15.17 -6.43
N LYS A 101 2.44 -15.24 -5.48
CA LYS A 101 3.73 -14.56 -5.57
C LYS A 101 4.54 -15.05 -6.77
N ARG A 102 4.63 -16.36 -6.99
CA ARG A 102 5.38 -16.92 -8.12
C ARG A 102 4.81 -16.48 -9.47
N ALA A 103 3.48 -16.41 -9.58
CA ALA A 103 2.80 -15.96 -10.79
C ALA A 103 3.00 -14.46 -11.06
N CYS A 104 2.95 -13.62 -10.02
CA CYS A 104 2.96 -12.16 -10.20
C CYS A 104 4.36 -11.53 -10.24
N MET A 105 5.38 -12.16 -9.67
CA MET A 105 6.73 -11.57 -9.54
C MET A 105 7.56 -11.41 -10.84
N PRO A 106 7.44 -12.24 -11.90
CA PRO A 106 8.36 -12.16 -13.03
C PRO A 106 8.43 -10.78 -13.74
N PRO A 107 7.31 -10.07 -13.97
CA PRO A 107 7.32 -8.71 -14.51
C PRO A 107 7.99 -7.67 -13.60
N PHE A 108 8.17 -7.97 -12.31
CA PHE A 108 8.82 -7.09 -11.33
C PHE A 108 10.31 -7.42 -11.10
N ARG A 109 10.89 -8.35 -11.87
CA ARG A 109 12.33 -8.61 -11.77
C ARG A 109 13.13 -7.48 -12.37
N LYS A 110 14.32 -7.24 -11.84
CA LYS A 110 15.21 -6.14 -12.26
C LYS A 110 15.43 -6.14 -13.78
N GLU A 111 15.62 -7.30 -14.39
CA GLU A 111 15.88 -7.45 -15.83
C GLU A 111 14.63 -7.13 -16.69
N ALA A 112 13.43 -7.28 -16.11
CA ALA A 112 12.17 -6.99 -16.78
C ALA A 112 11.78 -5.50 -16.65
N LEU A 113 12.09 -4.88 -15.51
CA LEU A 113 11.79 -3.48 -15.18
C LEU A 113 12.88 -2.49 -15.60
N VAL A 114 14.15 -2.83 -15.38
CA VAL A 114 15.27 -1.87 -15.50
C VAL A 114 15.69 -1.73 -16.95
N GLY A 115 15.55 -0.49 -17.45
CA GLY A 115 15.74 -0.12 -18.85
C GLY A 115 14.59 0.76 -19.28
N ASP A 116 13.59 0.17 -19.91
CA ASP A 116 12.38 0.84 -20.43
C ASP A 116 11.72 1.72 -19.37
N MET A 117 11.48 1.22 -18.15
CA MET A 117 10.83 2.02 -17.11
C MET A 117 11.68 3.19 -16.64
N ARG A 118 13.01 3.08 -16.63
CA ARG A 118 13.88 4.19 -16.21
C ARG A 118 13.81 5.34 -17.19
N SER A 119 13.86 5.04 -18.49
CA SER A 119 13.73 6.06 -19.54
C SER A 119 12.34 6.69 -19.52
N LEU A 120 11.29 5.88 -19.43
CA LEU A 120 9.90 6.37 -19.35
C LEU A 120 9.65 7.25 -18.13
N ILE A 121 10.11 6.84 -16.94
CA ILE A 121 9.98 7.66 -15.72
C ILE A 121 10.71 8.99 -15.90
N ARG A 122 11.88 9.01 -16.54
CA ARG A 122 12.62 10.25 -16.80
C ARG A 122 11.84 11.16 -17.76
N GLU A 123 11.26 10.60 -18.81
CA GLU A 123 10.43 11.35 -19.77
C GLU A 123 9.20 11.95 -19.09
N TRP A 124 8.43 11.14 -18.35
CA TRP A 124 7.26 11.61 -17.60
C TRP A 124 7.62 12.67 -16.56
N VAL A 125 8.71 12.48 -15.80
CA VAL A 125 9.17 13.50 -14.84
C VAL A 125 9.54 14.80 -15.57
N ALA A 126 10.22 14.73 -16.72
CA ALA A 126 10.58 15.92 -17.48
C ALA A 126 9.34 16.65 -18.01
N GLU A 127 8.33 15.92 -18.50
CA GLU A 127 7.05 16.49 -18.96
C GLU A 127 6.28 17.14 -17.82
N LEU A 128 6.12 16.45 -16.68
CA LEU A 128 5.44 16.98 -15.49
C LEU A 128 6.15 18.22 -14.95
N VAL A 129 7.49 18.19 -14.89
CA VAL A 129 8.30 19.33 -14.43
C VAL A 129 8.25 20.51 -15.42
N ALA A 130 8.23 20.26 -16.73
CA ALA A 130 8.05 21.31 -17.73
C ALA A 130 6.70 22.03 -17.58
N GLY A 131 5.67 21.34 -17.08
CA GLY A 131 4.37 21.94 -16.74
C GLY A 131 4.41 22.95 -15.60
N PHE A 132 5.50 23.01 -14.81
CA PHE A 132 5.71 24.03 -13.78
C PHE A 132 6.32 25.32 -14.32
N ASP A 133 6.75 25.35 -15.58
CA ASP A 133 7.44 26.51 -16.12
C ASP A 133 6.57 27.77 -15.98
N ARG A 134 7.21 28.86 -15.54
CA ARG A 134 6.59 30.17 -15.29
C ARG A 134 5.58 30.23 -14.12
N ARG A 135 5.55 29.24 -13.22
CA ARG A 135 4.75 29.25 -11.98
C ARG A 135 5.63 29.34 -10.74
N ASP A 136 5.26 30.21 -9.80
CA ASP A 136 5.96 30.37 -8.52
C ASP A 136 5.50 29.35 -7.45
N VAL A 137 4.32 28.75 -7.65
CA VAL A 137 3.69 27.80 -6.72
C VAL A 137 3.10 26.63 -7.51
N ALA A 138 3.35 25.42 -7.02
CA ALA A 138 2.78 24.19 -7.54
C ALA A 138 2.52 23.21 -6.38
N ASP A 139 1.48 22.39 -6.50
CA ASP A 139 1.24 21.27 -5.60
C ASP A 139 1.96 20.03 -6.15
N LEU A 140 3.16 19.77 -5.62
CA LEU A 140 4.01 18.67 -6.08
C LEU A 140 3.41 17.27 -5.82
N ARG A 141 2.39 17.14 -4.98
CA ARG A 141 1.71 15.86 -4.80
C ARG A 141 0.75 15.62 -5.96
N SER A 142 -0.24 16.50 -6.13
CA SER A 142 -1.28 16.34 -7.15
C SER A 142 -0.75 16.51 -8.58
N GLU A 143 0.29 17.33 -8.78
CA GLU A 143 0.80 17.65 -10.12
C GLU A 143 2.03 16.83 -10.54
N LEU A 144 2.69 16.10 -9.64
CA LEU A 144 3.88 15.30 -9.96
C LEU A 144 3.81 13.88 -9.37
N SER A 145 3.68 13.75 -8.05
CA SER A 145 3.86 12.48 -7.36
C SER A 145 2.73 11.49 -7.63
N VAL A 146 1.47 11.94 -7.58
CA VAL A 146 0.27 11.16 -7.91
C VAL A 146 0.25 10.71 -9.38
N PRO A 147 0.37 11.61 -10.38
CA PRO A 147 0.31 11.20 -11.78
C PRO A 147 1.47 10.29 -12.18
N LEU A 148 2.67 10.50 -11.63
CA LEU A 148 3.82 9.64 -11.90
C LEU A 148 3.61 8.22 -11.36
N SER A 149 3.12 8.10 -10.13
CA SER A 149 2.87 6.81 -9.49
C SER A 149 1.76 6.03 -10.16
N LEU A 150 0.64 6.70 -10.49
CA LEU A 150 -0.46 6.08 -11.22
C LEU A 150 -0.03 5.62 -12.62
N GLY A 151 0.68 6.47 -13.37
CA GLY A 151 1.20 6.13 -14.69
C GLY A 151 2.16 4.94 -14.65
N ALA A 152 3.05 4.90 -13.66
CA ALA A 152 4.00 3.81 -13.48
C ALA A 152 3.31 2.47 -13.17
N VAL A 153 2.36 2.44 -12.23
CA VAL A 153 1.69 1.17 -11.88
C VAL A 153 0.81 0.66 -13.03
N LEU A 154 0.05 1.53 -13.71
CA LEU A 154 -0.79 1.11 -14.84
C LEU A 154 0.06 0.58 -16.00
N ARG A 155 1.22 1.21 -16.26
CA ARG A 155 2.18 0.75 -17.26
C ARG A 155 2.74 -0.64 -16.95
N VAL A 156 3.07 -0.90 -15.68
CA VAL A 156 3.53 -2.22 -15.22
C VAL A 156 2.41 -3.25 -15.30
N MET A 157 1.18 -2.87 -14.93
CA MET A 157 0.01 -3.73 -15.01
C MET A 157 -0.39 -4.08 -16.44
N GLY A 158 -0.09 -3.20 -17.40
CA GLY A 158 -0.49 -3.35 -18.80
C GLY A 158 -1.87 -2.78 -19.10
N LEU A 159 -2.35 -1.90 -18.23
CA LEU A 159 -3.62 -1.21 -18.37
C LEU A 159 -3.36 0.21 -18.91
N PRO A 160 -4.24 0.74 -19.76
CA PRO A 160 -4.12 2.12 -20.18
C PRO A 160 -4.37 3.05 -18.99
N ALA A 161 -3.82 4.26 -19.07
CA ALA A 161 -4.09 5.33 -18.09
C ALA A 161 -5.59 5.63 -17.91
N GLY A 162 -6.44 5.20 -18.86
CA GLY A 162 -7.90 5.28 -18.77
C GLY A 162 -8.40 6.70 -18.53
N ASP A 163 -9.65 6.82 -18.09
CA ASP A 163 -10.08 8.02 -17.39
C ASP A 163 -9.43 7.98 -16.00
N SER A 164 -8.32 8.70 -15.84
CA SER A 164 -7.57 8.80 -14.57
C SER A 164 -8.49 9.09 -13.38
N ARG A 165 -9.59 9.84 -13.59
CA ARG A 165 -10.56 10.17 -12.55
C ARG A 165 -11.25 8.93 -11.98
N GLN A 166 -11.70 8.00 -12.83
CA GLN A 166 -12.39 6.80 -12.38
C GLN A 166 -11.46 5.90 -11.55
N ILE A 167 -10.19 5.79 -11.95
CA ILE A 167 -9.21 5.01 -11.21
C ILE A 167 -8.91 5.65 -9.85
N HIS A 168 -8.85 6.99 -9.79
CA HIS A 168 -8.73 7.72 -8.52
C HIS A 168 -9.95 7.50 -7.62
N GLU A 169 -11.17 7.58 -8.15
CA GLU A 169 -12.40 7.35 -7.38
C GLU A 169 -12.42 5.93 -6.79
N TRP A 170 -12.05 4.90 -7.56
CA TRP A 170 -11.91 3.55 -7.03
C TRP A 170 -10.82 3.46 -5.96
N TYR A 171 -9.69 4.13 -6.17
CA TYR A 171 -8.57 4.12 -5.24
C TYR A 171 -8.98 4.70 -3.87
N ASP A 172 -9.67 5.85 -3.86
CA ASP A 172 -10.13 6.49 -2.63
C ASP A 172 -11.10 5.57 -1.86
N ASP A 173 -12.05 4.93 -2.56
CA ASP A 173 -12.94 3.94 -1.96
C ASP A 173 -12.17 2.73 -1.39
N PHE A 174 -11.11 2.28 -2.06
CA PHE A 174 -10.26 1.20 -1.56
C PHE A 174 -9.52 1.62 -0.29
N ALA A 175 -8.90 2.80 -0.27
CA ALA A 175 -8.18 3.30 0.90
C ALA A 175 -9.09 3.40 2.12
N GLU A 176 -10.29 3.97 1.95
CA GLU A 176 -11.28 4.05 3.03
C GLU A 176 -11.74 2.66 3.48
N ALA A 177 -12.05 1.75 2.54
CA ALA A 177 -12.55 0.41 2.88
C ALA A 177 -11.51 -0.47 3.56
N LEU A 178 -10.23 -0.36 3.17
CA LEU A 178 -9.14 -1.11 3.78
C LEU A 178 -8.78 -0.58 5.18
N ALA A 179 -9.01 0.71 5.43
CA ALA A 179 -8.85 1.35 6.75
C ALA A 179 -10.12 1.26 7.63
N ASN A 180 -11.18 0.57 7.19
CA ASN A 180 -12.47 0.49 7.86
C ASN A 180 -12.49 -0.45 9.09
N PHE A 181 -11.61 -0.20 10.06
CA PHE A 181 -11.45 -1.03 11.25
C PHE A 181 -12.64 -0.96 12.22
N THR A 182 -13.49 0.07 12.10
CA THR A 182 -14.71 0.23 12.89
C THR A 182 -15.92 -0.47 12.26
N GLY A 183 -15.80 -1.01 11.05
CA GLY A 183 -16.85 -1.81 10.40
C GLY A 183 -18.03 -1.00 9.85
N ASP A 184 -17.81 0.22 9.36
CA ASP A 184 -18.86 1.03 8.71
C ASP A 184 -19.37 0.32 7.45
N ALA A 185 -20.66 -0.02 7.43
CA ALA A 185 -21.26 -0.79 6.33
C ALA A 185 -21.35 -0.01 5.00
N ALA A 186 -21.43 1.32 5.04
CA ALA A 186 -21.46 2.16 3.85
C ALA A 186 -20.08 2.27 3.20
N VAL A 187 -19.04 2.47 4.02
CA VAL A 187 -17.63 2.47 3.57
C VAL A 187 -17.28 1.11 2.96
N ARG A 188 -17.62 0.01 3.65
CA ARG A 188 -17.41 -1.35 3.13
C ARG A 188 -18.10 -1.54 1.78
N ARG A 189 -19.39 -1.18 1.66
CA ARG A 189 -20.15 -1.32 0.41
C ARG A 189 -19.51 -0.56 -0.76
N ARG A 190 -19.06 0.67 -0.56
CA ARG A 190 -18.37 1.45 -1.62
C ARG A 190 -17.12 0.73 -2.12
N GLY A 191 -16.28 0.23 -1.20
CA GLY A 191 -15.09 -0.56 -1.57
C GLY A 191 -15.44 -1.78 -2.43
N HIS A 192 -16.48 -2.53 -2.06
CA HIS A 192 -16.99 -3.68 -2.84
C HIS A 192 -17.50 -3.27 -4.23
N ASP A 193 -18.27 -2.18 -4.30
CA ASP A 193 -18.82 -1.68 -5.57
C ASP A 193 -17.70 -1.23 -6.53
N SER A 194 -16.68 -0.52 -6.02
CA SER A 194 -15.50 -0.10 -6.77
C SER A 194 -14.61 -1.28 -7.18
N ALA A 195 -14.50 -2.32 -6.36
CA ALA A 195 -13.76 -3.53 -6.70
C ALA A 195 -14.45 -4.30 -7.84
N ARG A 196 -15.80 -4.37 -7.83
CA ARG A 196 -16.59 -4.94 -8.92
C ARG A 196 -16.45 -4.11 -10.20
N ALA A 197 -16.53 -2.78 -10.11
CA ALA A 197 -16.35 -1.90 -11.26
C ALA A 197 -14.95 -2.04 -11.90
N PHE A 198 -13.90 -2.19 -11.09
CA PHE A 198 -12.56 -2.51 -11.57
C PHE A 198 -12.50 -3.88 -12.26
N ALA A 199 -13.16 -4.91 -11.69
CA ALA A 199 -13.24 -6.22 -12.32
C ALA A 199 -13.91 -6.16 -13.70
N ASP A 200 -15.02 -5.42 -13.82
CA ASP A 200 -15.72 -5.20 -15.09
C ASP A 200 -14.83 -4.47 -16.10
N TYR A 201 -14.03 -3.51 -15.64
CA TYR A 201 -13.05 -2.80 -16.48
C TYR A 201 -11.94 -3.71 -17.02
N VAL A 202 -11.45 -4.65 -16.21
CA VAL A 202 -10.36 -5.56 -16.60
C VAL A 202 -10.84 -6.75 -17.42
N THR A 203 -12.09 -7.18 -17.26
CA THR A 203 -12.67 -8.37 -17.94
C THR A 203 -12.40 -8.42 -19.46
N PRO A 204 -12.62 -7.35 -20.25
CA PRO A 204 -12.36 -7.38 -21.70
C PRO A 204 -10.89 -7.61 -22.08
N TYR A 205 -9.95 -7.32 -21.19
CA TYR A 205 -8.52 -7.60 -21.40
C TYR A 205 -8.20 -9.07 -21.10
N ILE A 206 -8.84 -9.64 -20.09
CA ILE A 206 -8.70 -11.07 -19.73
C ILE A 206 -9.30 -11.96 -20.83
N GLU A 207 -10.47 -11.58 -21.36
CA GLU A 207 -11.17 -12.30 -22.43
C GLU A 207 -10.51 -12.15 -23.81
N GLY A 208 -9.46 -11.32 -23.93
CA GLY A 208 -8.74 -11.08 -25.18
C GLY A 208 -9.46 -10.15 -26.16
N ALA A 209 -10.59 -9.53 -25.76
CA ALA A 209 -11.27 -8.51 -26.54
C ALA A 209 -10.46 -7.21 -26.66
N ARG A 210 -9.52 -6.97 -25.73
CA ARG A 210 -8.56 -5.86 -25.75
C ARG A 210 -7.12 -6.37 -25.70
N ARG A 211 -6.22 -5.65 -26.38
CA ARG A 211 -4.79 -5.99 -26.41
C ARG A 211 -4.13 -5.61 -25.08
N VAL A 212 -3.27 -6.49 -24.59
CA VAL A 212 -2.43 -6.27 -23.41
C VAL A 212 -0.96 -6.35 -23.80
N PRO A 213 -0.08 -5.43 -23.33
CA PRO A 213 1.35 -5.53 -23.59
C PRO A 213 1.94 -6.85 -23.05
N PRO A 214 2.62 -7.69 -23.86
CA PRO A 214 3.05 -9.02 -23.43
C PRO A 214 4.01 -9.05 -22.23
N ARG A 215 4.76 -7.97 -22.00
CA ARG A 215 5.73 -7.83 -20.90
C ARG A 215 5.12 -7.22 -19.63
N SER A 216 3.85 -6.86 -19.65
CA SER A 216 3.14 -6.35 -18.47
C SER A 216 2.71 -7.48 -17.53
N LEU A 217 2.25 -7.13 -16.32
CA LEU A 217 1.70 -8.09 -15.38
C LEU A 217 0.51 -8.85 -15.96
N LEU A 218 -0.51 -8.15 -16.45
CA LEU A 218 -1.67 -8.82 -17.05
C LEU A 218 -1.27 -9.62 -18.29
N GLY A 219 -0.39 -9.07 -19.12
CA GLY A 219 0.11 -9.77 -20.31
C GLY A 219 0.83 -11.06 -19.96
N HIS A 220 1.60 -11.08 -18.89
CA HIS A 220 2.29 -12.26 -18.37
C HIS A 220 1.31 -13.29 -17.77
N LEU A 221 0.37 -12.84 -16.93
CA LEU A 221 -0.59 -13.73 -16.26
C LEU A 221 -1.53 -14.46 -17.24
N LEU A 222 -1.80 -13.86 -18.41
CA LEU A 222 -2.69 -14.43 -19.43
C LEU A 222 -2.01 -15.37 -20.41
N ARG A 223 -0.67 -15.49 -20.43
CA ARG A 223 -0.01 -16.41 -21.36
C ARG A 223 -0.27 -17.85 -20.96
N GLU A 224 -0.59 -18.71 -21.92
CA GLU A 224 -0.91 -20.12 -21.68
C GLU A 224 0.20 -20.86 -20.91
N ASP A 225 1.46 -20.57 -21.20
CA ASP A 225 2.62 -21.21 -20.57
C ASP A 225 2.87 -20.79 -19.11
N SER A 226 2.30 -19.66 -18.67
CA SER A 226 2.39 -19.15 -17.30
C SER A 226 1.05 -19.10 -16.56
N ARG A 227 -0.07 -19.45 -17.22
CA ARG A 227 -1.42 -19.36 -16.64
C ARG A 227 -1.60 -20.41 -15.54
N THR A 228 -1.51 -19.93 -14.31
CA THR A 228 -1.67 -20.73 -13.08
C THR A 228 -2.76 -20.20 -12.16
N LEU A 229 -3.32 -19.03 -12.51
CA LEU A 229 -4.36 -18.33 -11.78
C LEU A 229 -5.67 -18.35 -12.57
N THR A 230 -6.78 -18.46 -11.87
CA THR A 230 -8.12 -18.21 -12.40
C THR A 230 -8.32 -16.72 -12.69
N ASP A 231 -9.32 -16.37 -13.48
CA ASP A 231 -9.59 -14.97 -13.84
C ASP A 231 -9.93 -14.12 -12.60
N ALA A 232 -10.68 -14.69 -11.65
CA ALA A 232 -10.96 -14.05 -10.37
C ALA A 232 -9.69 -13.81 -9.54
N GLU A 233 -8.74 -14.77 -9.54
CA GLU A 233 -7.44 -14.61 -8.87
C GLU A 233 -6.56 -13.58 -9.58
N VAL A 234 -6.62 -13.48 -10.92
CA VAL A 234 -5.94 -12.42 -11.68
C VAL A 234 -6.47 -11.06 -11.27
N VAL A 235 -7.79 -10.86 -11.27
CA VAL A 235 -8.42 -9.59 -10.85
C VAL A 235 -8.04 -9.24 -9.40
N SER A 236 -8.12 -10.20 -8.48
CA SER A 236 -7.78 -9.99 -7.06
C SER A 236 -6.32 -9.57 -6.88
N ASN A 237 -5.38 -10.17 -7.62
CA ASN A 237 -3.97 -9.79 -7.58
C ASN A 237 -3.69 -8.46 -8.32
N LEU A 238 -4.48 -8.08 -9.32
CA LEU A 238 -4.38 -6.76 -9.93
C LEU A 238 -4.85 -5.65 -9.00
N LEU A 239 -5.95 -5.88 -8.27
CA LEU A 239 -6.46 -4.94 -7.25
C LEU A 239 -5.39 -4.62 -6.21
N ILE A 240 -4.74 -5.64 -5.64
CA ILE A 240 -3.71 -5.39 -4.62
C ILE A 240 -2.46 -4.73 -5.19
N VAL A 241 -2.08 -5.02 -6.44
CA VAL A 241 -0.94 -4.37 -7.11
C VAL A 241 -1.24 -2.91 -7.40
N LEU A 242 -2.47 -2.59 -7.84
CA LEU A 242 -2.91 -1.21 -8.03
C LEU A 242 -2.89 -0.47 -6.69
N PHE A 243 -3.55 -1.01 -5.67
CA PHE A 243 -3.61 -0.39 -4.35
C PHE A 243 -2.21 -0.16 -3.75
N GLY A 244 -1.39 -1.21 -3.71
CA GLY A 244 -0.05 -1.14 -3.16
C GLY A 244 0.94 -0.32 -3.98
N GLY A 245 0.67 -0.07 -5.26
CA GLY A 245 1.59 0.59 -6.20
C GLY A 245 1.36 2.09 -6.41
N VAL A 246 0.19 2.64 -6.07
CA VAL A 246 -0.09 4.07 -6.26
C VAL A 246 0.36 4.90 -5.06
N GLU A 247 -0.29 4.77 -3.90
CA GLU A 247 -0.08 5.70 -2.77
C GLU A 247 1.27 5.50 -2.09
N THR A 248 1.81 4.27 -2.06
CA THR A 248 3.13 4.04 -1.46
C THR A 248 4.23 4.73 -2.26
N ALA A 249 4.13 4.72 -3.59
CA ALA A 249 5.06 5.41 -4.48
C ALA A 249 4.85 6.93 -4.43
N ASP A 250 3.59 7.40 -4.44
CA ASP A 250 3.25 8.82 -4.28
C ASP A 250 3.82 9.38 -2.97
N SER A 251 3.56 8.67 -1.86
CA SER A 251 4.05 9.06 -0.53
C SER A 251 5.57 9.04 -0.47
N MET A 252 6.24 8.02 -1.04
CA MET A 252 7.69 8.00 -1.11
C MET A 252 8.25 9.23 -1.85
N ILE A 253 7.71 9.56 -3.02
CA ILE A 253 8.16 10.70 -3.82
C ILE A 253 7.90 11.99 -3.05
N SER A 254 6.69 12.16 -2.51
CA SER A 254 6.27 13.33 -1.74
C SER A 254 7.14 13.54 -0.50
N THR A 255 7.43 12.49 0.27
CA THR A 255 8.32 12.54 1.44
C THR A 255 9.75 12.86 1.03
N CYS A 256 10.26 12.31 -0.10
CA CYS A 256 11.57 12.67 -0.62
C CYS A 256 11.65 14.15 -0.99
N LEU A 257 10.65 14.68 -1.68
CA LEU A 257 10.58 16.10 -2.04
C LEU A 257 10.48 16.97 -0.78
N TYR A 258 9.64 16.58 0.18
CA TYR A 258 9.51 17.27 1.46
C TYR A 258 10.85 17.35 2.20
N ALA A 259 11.56 16.22 2.34
CA ALA A 259 12.87 16.17 2.98
C ALA A 259 13.88 17.08 2.27
N LEU A 260 14.00 16.99 0.95
CA LEU A 260 14.92 17.83 0.15
C LEU A 260 14.55 19.34 0.20
N LEU A 261 13.28 19.68 0.37
CA LEU A 261 12.86 21.08 0.43
C LEU A 261 13.05 21.67 1.83
N THR A 262 12.89 20.86 2.88
CA THR A 262 12.92 21.30 4.29
C THR A 262 14.27 21.12 4.98
N HIS A 263 15.16 20.27 4.46
CA HIS A 263 16.49 20.00 5.01
C HIS A 263 17.59 20.45 4.01
N PRO A 264 18.09 21.70 4.10
CA PRO A 264 19.05 22.26 3.13
C PRO A 264 20.34 21.46 2.98
N GLU A 265 20.81 20.82 4.05
CA GLU A 265 22.00 19.98 4.08
C GLU A 265 21.82 18.72 3.22
N VAL A 266 20.67 18.06 3.33
CA VAL A 266 20.32 16.88 2.51
C VAL A 266 20.21 17.29 1.03
N ARG A 267 19.63 18.46 0.76
CA ARG A 267 19.54 19.02 -0.60
C ARG A 267 20.90 19.34 -1.19
N SER A 268 21.80 19.95 -0.42
CA SER A 268 23.17 20.26 -0.87
C SER A 268 23.91 18.98 -1.21
N GLU A 269 23.86 17.99 -0.31
CA GLU A 269 24.49 16.69 -0.51
C GLU A 269 23.96 15.97 -1.75
N ALA A 270 22.65 15.93 -1.94
CA ALA A 270 22.01 15.32 -3.11
C ALA A 270 22.44 15.98 -4.43
N ARG A 271 22.64 17.31 -4.43
CA ARG A 271 23.07 18.08 -5.60
C ARG A 271 24.56 17.91 -5.90
N GLU A 272 25.40 17.98 -4.88
CA GLU A 272 26.86 17.92 -5.00
C GLU A 272 27.34 16.49 -5.27
N THR A 273 26.66 15.48 -4.73
CA THR A 273 27.03 14.07 -4.86
C THR A 273 25.83 13.20 -5.28
N PRO A 274 25.38 13.25 -6.55
CA PRO A 274 24.23 12.47 -7.01
C PRO A 274 24.36 10.94 -6.82
N ALA A 275 25.59 10.43 -6.72
CA ALA A 275 25.85 9.02 -6.41
C ALA A 275 25.34 8.59 -5.02
N ARG A 276 25.10 9.54 -4.09
CA ARG A 276 24.53 9.28 -2.76
C ARG A 276 23.00 9.24 -2.74
N LEU A 277 22.32 9.59 -3.83
CA LEU A 277 20.85 9.57 -3.90
C LEU A 277 20.21 8.26 -3.41
N PRO A 278 20.74 7.05 -3.74
CA PRO A 278 20.16 5.81 -3.20
C PRO A 278 20.18 5.76 -1.66
N VAL A 279 21.29 6.15 -1.03
CA VAL A 279 21.43 6.15 0.44
C VAL A 279 20.56 7.24 1.08
N ILE A 280 20.45 8.41 0.43
CA ILE A 280 19.57 9.49 0.88
C ILE A 280 18.11 9.02 0.84
N VAL A 281 17.69 8.37 -0.25
CA VAL A 281 16.32 7.80 -0.36
C VAL A 281 16.08 6.73 0.70
N ASP A 282 17.03 5.82 0.92
CA ASP A 282 16.91 4.79 1.97
C ASP A 282 16.74 5.41 3.38
N GLU A 283 17.48 6.48 3.69
CA GLU A 283 17.36 7.18 4.97
C GLU A 283 16.04 7.94 5.10
N ILE A 284 15.54 8.54 4.02
CA ILE A 284 14.23 9.21 4.01
C ILE A 284 13.12 8.17 4.25
N LEU A 285 13.18 7.01 3.59
CA LEU A 285 12.24 5.91 3.80
C LEU A 285 12.29 5.33 5.22
N ARG A 286 13.46 5.37 5.88
CA ARG A 286 13.61 5.01 7.30
C ARG A 286 13.05 6.10 8.23
N TRP A 287 13.19 7.36 7.85
CA TRP A 287 12.76 8.51 8.65
C TRP A 287 11.24 8.66 8.66
N ASP A 288 10.60 8.56 7.49
CA ASP A 288 9.15 8.62 7.33
C ASP A 288 8.69 7.63 6.25
N ALA A 289 8.22 6.47 6.72
CA ALA A 289 7.89 5.34 5.86
C ALA A 289 6.51 5.52 5.19
N PRO A 290 6.38 5.29 3.87
CA PRO A 290 5.08 5.33 3.18
C PRO A 290 4.03 4.38 3.78
N VAL A 291 4.48 3.21 4.26
CA VAL A 291 3.64 2.23 4.93
C VAL A 291 3.92 2.28 6.42
N GLN A 292 3.01 2.91 7.17
CA GLN A 292 3.15 3.13 8.62
C GLN A 292 2.73 1.91 9.46
N SER A 293 1.96 0.97 8.91
CA SER A 293 1.50 -0.21 9.64
C SER A 293 1.21 -1.39 8.72
N CYS A 294 1.17 -2.59 9.31
CA CYS A 294 0.65 -3.78 8.64
C CYS A 294 -0.06 -4.66 9.67
N THR A 295 -1.15 -5.31 9.26
CA THR A 295 -1.99 -6.11 10.15
C THR A 295 -1.61 -7.58 10.08
N ARG A 296 -1.69 -8.27 11.22
CA ARG A 296 -1.63 -9.73 11.35
C ARG A 296 -2.71 -10.19 12.31
N PHE A 297 -3.13 -11.44 12.18
CA PHE A 297 -4.14 -12.06 13.04
C PHE A 297 -3.50 -13.20 13.82
N ALA A 298 -3.64 -13.20 15.14
CA ALA A 298 -3.17 -14.30 15.98
C ALA A 298 -4.03 -15.55 15.74
N THR A 299 -3.40 -16.71 15.56
CA THR A 299 -4.11 -17.99 15.30
C THR A 299 -4.45 -18.78 16.57
N ARG A 300 -3.86 -18.41 17.71
CA ARG A 300 -4.08 -19.03 19.02
C ARG A 300 -3.79 -18.07 20.17
#